data_AF-A0A821AYF0-F1
#
_entry.id   AF-A0A821AYF0-F1
#
_cell.length_a   1.000
_cell.length_b   1.000
_cell.length_c   1.000
_cell.angle_alpha   90.00
_cell.angle_beta   90.00
_cell.angle_gamma   90.00
#
_symmetry.space_group_name_H-M   'P 1'
#
loop_
_entity.id
_entity.type
_entity.pdbx_description
1 polymer ?
#
loop_
_entity_poly.entity_id
_entity_poly.type
_entity_poly.pdbx_seq_one_letter_code
_entity_poly.pdbx_strand_id
1 'polypeptide(L)'
;MALNTSSISRLMHGNIDDLPLVLQDIHQLNGDVNGVFWARLKLSDGENDYRGFVIDISLLNALNVDIFAIVRIEKLIVLKHPQGKYVLQVIEMHLISHEEKCIANSQAYPSHPTQTSTIISTEQNSHDCTVSSGTDLSILESQKIPIVQLSAPTSKNIVIEGRVIRKSELCIFANGKGKVFTFDIADFSSEIRCKAFNYITEIFFEAIAVGQAYQLRHFVTQRSNRQYNHLSHNFEISLTTDSVVQPICSDLFQNLNTSFNVVKISSISLSDVGKCVDLSVTINSIGDNDFIYVQKRNSFFHRRVVMVSDDSSDATIVFWGDLAKSFSAQINQNILLRELLVQCFKGQLQFATTNITLVSLNNKVIV
;
A
#
# COMPACT_ATOMS: atom_id res chain seq x y z
N MET A 1 17.20 -30.50 -16.76
CA MET A 1 15.91 -30.14 -16.17
C MET A 1 15.22 -29.18 -17.14
N ALA A 2 13.99 -29.46 -17.59
CA ALA A 2 13.31 -28.55 -18.51
C ALA A 2 12.62 -27.44 -17.70
N LEU A 3 13.12 -26.22 -17.80
CA LEU A 3 12.41 -25.05 -17.30
C LEU A 3 11.17 -24.87 -18.17
N ASN A 4 9.99 -24.97 -17.59
CA ASN A 4 8.74 -24.91 -18.34
C ASN A 4 8.28 -23.44 -18.44
N THR A 5 8.03 -23.00 -19.66
CA THR A 5 7.57 -21.66 -20.02
C THR A 5 6.29 -21.30 -19.25
N SER A 6 6.19 -20.09 -18.71
CA SER A 6 5.06 -19.49 -17.95
C SER A 6 4.99 -19.71 -16.43
N SER A 7 5.99 -20.30 -15.79
CA SER A 7 5.97 -20.56 -14.33
C SER A 7 5.88 -19.25 -13.53
N ILE A 8 6.65 -18.21 -13.93
CA ILE A 8 6.56 -16.89 -13.30
C ILE A 8 5.16 -16.28 -13.46
N SER A 9 4.57 -16.39 -14.66
CA SER A 9 3.22 -15.88 -14.93
C SER A 9 2.17 -16.57 -14.05
N ARG A 10 2.31 -17.88 -13.80
CA ARG A 10 1.39 -18.62 -12.91
C ARG A 10 1.54 -18.19 -11.46
N LEU A 11 2.76 -18.04 -10.97
CA LEU A 11 3.04 -17.54 -9.62
C LEU A 11 2.47 -16.13 -9.39
N MET A 12 2.52 -15.25 -10.40
CA MET A 12 1.88 -13.92 -10.35
C MET A 12 0.36 -13.98 -10.18
N HIS A 13 -0.29 -15.08 -10.54
CA HIS A 13 -1.72 -15.28 -10.35
C HIS A 13 -2.04 -16.12 -9.10
N GLY A 14 -1.04 -16.39 -8.26
CA GLY A 14 -1.18 -17.18 -7.03
C GLY A 14 -1.27 -18.69 -7.26
N ASN A 15 -1.07 -19.13 -8.50
CA ASN A 15 -0.99 -20.56 -8.82
C ASN A 15 0.42 -21.02 -8.51
N ILE A 16 0.60 -21.59 -7.32
CA ILE A 16 1.83 -22.24 -6.93
C ILE A 16 1.94 -23.53 -7.75
N ASP A 17 3.02 -23.65 -8.51
CA ASP A 17 3.35 -24.84 -9.27
C ASP A 17 4.64 -25.46 -8.75
N ASP A 18 4.81 -26.76 -9.02
CA ASP A 18 5.98 -27.53 -8.59
C ASP A 18 7.24 -27.27 -9.46
N LEU A 19 7.28 -26.14 -10.18
CA LEU A 19 8.24 -25.94 -11.25
C LEU A 19 9.51 -25.22 -10.79
N PRO A 20 10.67 -25.64 -11.31
CA PRO A 20 11.95 -25.05 -10.96
C PRO A 20 12.11 -23.65 -11.53
N LEU A 21 12.69 -22.75 -10.73
CA LEU A 21 13.15 -21.43 -11.12
C LEU A 21 14.64 -21.30 -10.86
N VAL A 22 15.34 -20.54 -11.71
CA VAL A 22 16.77 -20.24 -11.53
C VAL A 22 16.92 -18.90 -10.84
N LEU A 23 17.69 -18.85 -9.75
CA LEU A 23 18.03 -17.61 -9.07
C LEU A 23 19.08 -16.83 -9.86
N GLN A 24 18.75 -15.63 -10.33
CA GLN A 24 19.62 -14.81 -11.18
C GLN A 24 20.33 -13.68 -10.43
N ASP A 25 19.72 -13.15 -9.38
CA ASP A 25 20.27 -12.03 -8.59
C ASP A 25 19.69 -12.06 -7.17
N ILE A 26 20.51 -11.66 -6.20
CA ILE A 26 20.15 -11.49 -4.79
C ILE A 26 20.56 -10.08 -4.39
N HIS A 27 19.56 -9.23 -4.11
CA HIS A 27 19.80 -7.87 -3.63
C HIS A 27 19.29 -7.71 -2.20
N GLN A 28 20.21 -7.63 -1.23
CA GLN A 28 19.86 -7.36 0.16
C GLN A 28 19.13 -6.01 0.29
N LEU A 29 18.01 -6.02 1.01
CA LEU A 29 17.20 -4.82 1.25
C LEU A 29 17.71 -4.07 2.48
N ASN A 30 17.64 -2.74 2.42
CA ASN A 30 18.10 -1.89 3.50
C ASN A 30 17.11 -1.86 4.66
N GLY A 31 17.63 -2.14 5.85
CA GLY A 31 16.94 -1.98 7.12
C GLY A 31 16.52 -3.31 7.74
N ASP A 32 16.82 -3.42 9.02
CA ASP A 32 16.40 -4.51 9.89
C ASP A 32 14.99 -4.20 10.43
N VAL A 33 14.09 -5.20 10.45
CA VAL A 33 12.89 -5.17 11.29
C VAL A 33 12.96 -6.36 12.22
N ASN A 34 13.07 -6.09 13.53
CA ASN A 34 13.06 -7.09 14.59
C ASN A 34 14.20 -8.15 14.53
N GLY A 35 15.37 -7.81 13.98
CA GLY A 35 16.50 -8.72 13.80
C GLY A 35 16.50 -9.50 12.47
N VAL A 36 15.55 -9.21 11.57
CA VAL A 36 15.35 -9.96 10.32
C VAL A 36 15.80 -9.12 9.12
N PHE A 37 16.72 -9.69 8.33
CA PHE A 37 17.18 -9.11 7.07
C PHE A 37 16.42 -9.72 5.89
N TRP A 38 16.12 -8.92 4.87
CA TRP A 38 15.36 -9.37 3.70
C TRP A 38 16.16 -9.18 2.42
N ALA A 39 15.90 -10.01 1.42
CA ALA A 39 16.50 -9.91 0.09
C ALA A 39 15.42 -9.85 -0.99
N ARG A 40 15.66 -9.04 -2.02
CA ARG A 40 14.90 -9.06 -3.27
C ARG A 40 15.62 -9.97 -4.26
N LEU A 41 14.92 -10.98 -4.73
CA LEU A 41 15.43 -11.94 -5.69
C LEU A 41 14.97 -11.60 -7.11
N LYS A 42 15.83 -11.89 -8.08
CA LYS A 42 15.46 -12.03 -9.50
C LYS A 42 15.43 -13.53 -9.81
N LEU A 43 14.26 -14.07 -10.16
CA LEU A 43 14.12 -15.47 -10.56
C LEU A 43 13.81 -15.56 -12.06
N SER A 44 14.25 -16.64 -12.68
CA SER A 44 14.04 -16.95 -14.10
C SER A 44 13.32 -18.28 -14.27
N ASP A 45 12.33 -18.35 -15.16
CA ASP A 45 11.74 -19.61 -15.64
C ASP A 45 12.37 -20.08 -16.97
N GLY A 46 13.54 -19.53 -17.34
CA GLY A 46 14.26 -19.86 -18.56
C GLY A 46 13.82 -19.07 -19.80
N GLU A 47 12.64 -18.44 -19.76
CA GLU A 47 12.14 -17.55 -20.81
C GLU A 47 11.95 -16.12 -20.31
N ASN A 48 11.40 -15.98 -19.11
CA ASN A 48 11.15 -14.71 -18.46
C ASN A 48 11.98 -14.59 -17.19
N ASP A 49 12.40 -13.36 -16.92
CA ASP A 49 13.06 -12.98 -15.69
C ASP A 49 12.17 -12.02 -14.92
N TYR A 50 11.99 -12.24 -13.62
CA TYR A 50 11.21 -11.34 -12.79
C TYR A 50 11.91 -10.96 -11.49
N ARG A 51 12.07 -9.64 -11.29
CA ARG A 51 12.70 -9.04 -10.11
C ARG A 51 11.64 -8.44 -9.19
N GLY A 52 10.89 -9.31 -8.52
CA GLY A 52 9.86 -8.90 -7.56
C GLY A 52 9.64 -9.89 -6.43
N PHE A 53 10.48 -10.92 -6.31
CA PHE A 53 10.42 -11.88 -5.22
C PHE A 53 11.13 -11.31 -3.99
N VAL A 54 10.52 -11.41 -2.82
CA VAL A 54 11.08 -10.88 -1.56
C VAL A 54 11.07 -11.98 -0.52
N ILE A 55 12.22 -12.26 0.11
CA ILE A 55 12.42 -13.37 1.03
C ILE A 55 13.25 -12.95 2.26
N ASP A 56 13.03 -13.61 3.40
CA ASP A 56 13.89 -13.50 4.59
C ASP A 56 15.28 -14.10 4.29
N ILE A 57 16.35 -13.36 4.59
CA ILE A 57 17.74 -13.78 4.41
C ILE A 57 18.08 -14.98 5.31
N SER A 58 17.46 -15.10 6.49
CA SER A 58 17.65 -16.25 7.38
C SER A 58 17.15 -17.53 6.71
N LEU A 59 16.02 -17.46 6.00
CA LEU A 59 15.49 -18.58 5.21
C LEU A 59 16.41 -18.89 4.03
N LEU A 60 16.88 -17.85 3.32
CA LEU A 60 17.81 -18.02 2.20
C LEU A 60 19.13 -18.67 2.63
N ASN A 61 19.68 -18.22 3.75
CA ASN A 61 20.92 -18.74 4.35
C ASN A 61 20.74 -20.17 4.86
N ALA A 62 19.59 -20.49 5.48
CA ALA A 62 19.28 -21.84 5.94
C ALA A 62 19.21 -22.85 4.80
N LEU A 63 18.78 -22.41 3.61
CA LEU A 63 18.75 -23.21 2.39
C LEU A 63 20.11 -23.23 1.66
N ASN A 64 21.10 -22.46 2.12
CA ASN A 64 22.42 -22.29 1.51
C ASN A 64 22.37 -21.90 0.02
N VAL A 65 21.38 -21.09 -0.39
CA VAL A 65 21.12 -20.77 -1.80
C VAL A 65 22.06 -19.67 -2.32
N ASP A 66 22.69 -19.90 -3.47
CA ASP A 66 23.52 -18.94 -4.19
C ASP A 66 22.95 -18.58 -5.58
N ILE A 67 23.55 -17.59 -6.24
CA ILE A 67 23.15 -17.22 -7.60
C ILE A 67 23.39 -18.44 -8.52
N PHE A 68 22.47 -18.64 -9.45
CA PHE A 68 22.32 -19.78 -10.36
C PHE A 68 21.78 -21.07 -9.73
N ALA A 69 21.47 -21.07 -8.43
CA ALA A 69 20.74 -22.18 -7.82
C ALA A 69 19.36 -22.37 -8.45
N ILE A 70 18.94 -23.63 -8.55
CA ILE A 70 17.60 -24.03 -8.96
C ILE A 70 16.75 -24.19 -7.69
N VAL A 71 15.68 -23.41 -7.62
CA VAL A 71 14.79 -23.34 -6.46
C VAL A 71 13.35 -23.62 -6.86
N ARG A 72 12.54 -24.06 -5.90
CA ARG A 72 11.08 -24.21 -6.01
C ARG A 72 10.42 -23.35 -4.94
N ILE A 73 9.33 -22.68 -5.28
CA ILE A 73 8.56 -21.89 -4.31
C ILE A 73 7.36 -22.74 -3.86
N GLU A 74 7.25 -23.00 -2.56
CA GLU A 74 6.14 -23.78 -2.00
C GLU A 74 5.02 -22.89 -1.48
N LYS A 75 5.36 -21.70 -1.00
CA LYS A 75 4.38 -20.77 -0.44
C LYS A 75 4.79 -19.33 -0.68
N LEU A 76 3.85 -18.53 -1.17
CA LEU A 76 4.04 -17.11 -1.39
C LEU A 76 2.75 -16.31 -1.15
N ILE A 77 2.90 -15.01 -0.93
CA ILE A 77 1.83 -14.02 -1.00
C ILE A 77 2.04 -13.17 -2.24
N VAL A 78 0.99 -13.02 -3.06
CA VAL A 78 0.98 -12.15 -4.23
C VAL A 78 0.38 -10.80 -3.87
N LEU A 79 1.15 -9.73 -4.10
CA LEU A 79 0.70 -8.35 -4.00
C LEU A 79 0.65 -7.73 -5.40
N LYS A 80 -0.54 -7.47 -5.93
CA LYS A 80 -0.73 -6.87 -7.25
C LYS A 80 -0.86 -5.35 -7.18
N HIS A 81 0.00 -4.64 -7.90
CA HIS A 81 -0.11 -3.20 -8.13
C HIS A 81 -1.17 -2.91 -9.22
N PRO A 82 -1.94 -1.83 -9.10
CA PRO A 82 -2.83 -1.32 -10.16
C PRO A 82 -2.18 -1.06 -11.53
N GLN A 83 -0.87 -0.84 -11.60
CA GLN A 83 -0.11 -0.65 -12.85
C GLN A 83 0.31 -1.98 -13.48
N GLY A 84 -0.13 -3.12 -12.94
CA GLY A 84 0.18 -4.45 -13.46
C GLY A 84 1.48 -5.07 -12.95
N LYS A 85 2.20 -4.41 -12.02
CA LYS A 85 3.37 -4.98 -11.35
C LYS A 85 2.96 -5.90 -10.18
N TYR A 86 3.84 -6.84 -9.82
CA TYR A 86 3.62 -7.81 -8.74
C TYR A 86 4.76 -7.81 -7.73
N VAL A 87 4.47 -7.85 -6.43
CA VAL A 87 5.46 -8.17 -5.40
C VAL A 87 5.09 -9.53 -4.83
N LEU A 88 6.05 -10.46 -4.84
CA LEU A 88 5.86 -11.87 -4.48
C LEU A 88 6.64 -12.12 -3.19
N GLN A 89 5.97 -12.07 -2.04
CA GLN A 89 6.60 -12.37 -0.77
C GLN A 89 6.70 -13.89 -0.62
N VAL A 90 7.92 -14.42 -0.66
CA VAL A 90 8.19 -15.85 -0.52
C VAL A 90 8.17 -16.19 0.98
N ILE A 91 7.29 -17.13 1.35
CA ILE A 91 7.17 -17.64 2.71
C ILE A 91 7.98 -18.93 2.85
N GLU A 92 7.88 -19.82 1.86
CA GLU A 92 8.55 -21.13 1.86
C GLU A 92 9.16 -21.39 0.47
N MET A 93 10.44 -21.78 0.46
CA MET A 93 11.23 -22.08 -0.73
C MET A 93 12.09 -23.32 -0.46
N HIS A 94 12.28 -24.15 -1.49
CA HIS A 94 13.13 -25.33 -1.45
C HIS A 94 14.25 -25.20 -2.47
N LEU A 95 15.49 -25.49 -2.06
CA LEU A 95 16.61 -25.66 -2.96
C LEU A 95 16.49 -27.03 -3.64
N ILE A 96 16.52 -27.07 -4.97
CA ILE A 96 16.54 -28.31 -5.74
C ILE A 96 17.98 -28.73 -6.01
N SER A 97 18.79 -27.81 -6.54
CA SER A 97 20.20 -28.06 -6.85
C SER A 97 20.97 -26.76 -6.99
N HIS A 98 22.26 -26.80 -6.66
CA HIS A 98 23.22 -25.82 -7.17
C HIS A 98 23.58 -26.16 -8.61
N GLU A 99 24.10 -25.21 -9.39
CA GLU A 99 24.51 -25.48 -10.77
C GLU A 99 25.54 -26.61 -10.83
N GLU A 100 25.14 -27.80 -11.30
CA GLU A 100 26.02 -28.71 -12.01
C GLU A 100 25.87 -28.44 -13.52
N LYS A 101 27.00 -28.30 -14.22
CA LYS A 101 27.07 -28.20 -15.69
C LYS A 101 26.34 -29.38 -16.34
N CYS A 102 25.03 -29.27 -16.57
CA CYS A 102 24.28 -30.28 -17.30
C CYS A 102 24.25 -29.93 -18.78
N ILE A 103 25.26 -30.41 -19.50
CA ILE A 103 25.17 -30.66 -20.95
C ILE A 103 23.99 -31.61 -21.18
N ALA A 104 23.16 -31.28 -22.17
CA ALA A 104 21.98 -32.01 -22.60
C ALA A 104 22.16 -33.54 -22.58
N ASN A 105 21.27 -34.23 -21.87
CA ASN A 105 20.68 -35.48 -22.34
C ASN A 105 19.37 -35.75 -21.59
N SER A 106 18.29 -35.81 -22.37
CA SER A 106 16.95 -36.13 -21.93
C SER A 106 16.86 -37.57 -21.43
N GLN A 107 16.62 -37.77 -20.14
CA GLN A 107 15.96 -38.98 -19.65
C GLN A 107 14.88 -38.58 -18.64
N ALA A 108 13.65 -39.01 -18.94
CA ALA A 108 12.46 -38.79 -18.14
C ALA A 108 12.56 -39.55 -16.81
N TYR A 109 12.18 -38.89 -15.71
CA TYR A 109 11.96 -39.54 -14.41
C TYR A 109 10.48 -39.91 -14.24
N PRO A 110 10.19 -40.95 -13.43
CA PRO A 110 8.96 -41.72 -13.50
C PRO A 110 7.80 -41.01 -12.79
N SER A 111 6.65 -41.01 -13.46
CA SER A 111 5.36 -40.67 -12.90
C SER A 111 4.91 -41.74 -11.89
N HIS A 112 4.54 -41.32 -10.67
CA HIS A 112 3.74 -42.10 -9.73
C HIS A 112 2.26 -41.67 -9.78
N PRO A 113 1.33 -42.56 -9.40
CA PRO A 113 0.16 -42.90 -10.20
C PRO A 113 -1.05 -41.99 -9.99
N THR A 114 -1.66 -41.61 -11.10
CA THR A 114 -3.02 -41.08 -11.17
C THR A 114 -4.00 -42.20 -10.85
N GLN A 115 -4.79 -42.07 -9.79
CA GLN A 115 -5.99 -42.90 -9.64
C GLN A 115 -7.08 -42.32 -10.55
N THR A 116 -7.29 -43.03 -11.66
CA THR A 116 -8.43 -42.88 -12.56
C THR A 116 -9.69 -43.43 -11.88
N SER A 117 -10.74 -42.63 -11.81
CA SER A 117 -12.11 -43.15 -11.68
C SER A 117 -12.92 -42.71 -12.90
N THR A 118 -13.16 -43.70 -13.77
CA THR A 118 -14.01 -43.64 -14.95
C THR A 118 -15.47 -43.72 -14.52
N ILE A 119 -16.33 -42.73 -14.81
CA ILE A 119 -17.79 -42.93 -14.90
C ILE A 119 -18.41 -42.04 -16.00
N ILE A 120 -18.77 -42.71 -17.10
CA ILE A 120 -20.06 -42.74 -17.83
C ILE A 120 -20.92 -41.45 -17.85
N SER A 121 -21.19 -41.00 -19.07
CA SER A 121 -22.21 -40.01 -19.45
C SER A 121 -23.65 -40.53 -19.31
N THR A 122 -24.52 -39.76 -18.65
CA THR A 122 -25.97 -39.68 -18.95
C THR A 122 -26.57 -38.37 -18.45
N GLU A 123 -27.43 -37.77 -19.26
CA GLU A 123 -28.21 -36.55 -19.01
C GLU A 123 -29.33 -36.73 -17.97
N GLN A 124 -29.72 -35.62 -17.31
CA GLN A 124 -31.10 -35.15 -16.99
C GLN A 124 -31.29 -34.57 -15.56
N ASN A 125 -31.81 -33.32 -15.54
CA ASN A 125 -32.79 -32.70 -14.63
C ASN A 125 -32.59 -32.58 -13.09
N SER A 126 -32.55 -31.30 -12.67
CA SER A 126 -33.43 -30.63 -11.68
C SER A 126 -33.32 -30.89 -10.16
N HIS A 127 -33.30 -29.76 -9.42
CA HIS A 127 -33.80 -29.50 -8.06
C HIS A 127 -33.07 -30.04 -6.80
N ASP A 128 -32.53 -29.08 -6.06
CA ASP A 128 -32.70 -28.80 -4.61
C ASP A 128 -31.91 -29.55 -3.50
N CYS A 129 -31.42 -28.69 -2.60
CA CYS A 129 -31.03 -28.79 -1.18
C CYS A 129 -30.12 -29.90 -0.57
N THR A 130 -29.22 -29.37 0.27
CA THR A 130 -28.65 -29.91 1.54
C THR A 130 -27.73 -31.13 1.51
N VAL A 131 -26.45 -30.90 1.83
CA VAL A 131 -25.61 -31.86 2.55
C VAL A 131 -24.81 -31.15 3.64
N SER A 132 -25.02 -31.63 4.86
CA SER A 132 -24.30 -31.31 6.08
C SER A 132 -22.93 -32.02 6.13
N SER A 133 -21.94 -31.27 6.61
CA SER A 133 -20.87 -31.69 7.52
C SER A 133 -19.92 -32.83 7.09
N GLY A 134 -18.78 -32.42 6.56
CA GLY A 134 -17.49 -33.10 6.68
C GLY A 134 -16.41 -32.03 6.90
N THR A 135 -15.86 -32.00 8.11
CA THR A 135 -14.93 -30.98 8.64
C THR A 135 -13.58 -30.99 7.95
N ASP A 136 -13.11 -29.81 7.52
CA ASP A 136 -11.70 -29.52 7.35
C ASP A 136 -11.31 -28.33 8.26
N LEU A 137 -10.19 -28.47 8.94
CA LEU A 137 -9.84 -27.75 10.17
C LEU A 137 -9.39 -26.30 9.92
N SER A 138 -10.23 -25.37 10.36
CA SER A 138 -9.91 -24.05 10.93
C SER A 138 -8.99 -23.12 10.15
N ILE A 139 -9.53 -22.48 9.11
CA ILE A 139 -9.37 -21.03 9.01
C ILE A 139 -10.04 -20.48 10.27
N LEU A 140 -9.26 -20.01 11.26
CA LEU A 140 -9.81 -19.19 12.33
C LEU A 140 -10.60 -18.07 11.65
N GLU A 141 -11.93 -18.11 11.75
CA GLU A 141 -12.83 -17.11 11.15
C GLU A 141 -12.31 -15.74 11.55
N SER A 142 -11.63 -15.09 10.60
CA SER A 142 -11.00 -13.81 10.88
C SER A 142 -12.14 -12.81 10.94
N GLN A 143 -12.34 -12.22 12.11
CA GLN A 143 -13.48 -11.35 12.36
C GLN A 143 -13.27 -10.03 11.61
N LYS A 144 -14.12 -9.77 10.61
CA LYS A 144 -14.17 -8.48 9.94
C LYS A 144 -14.80 -7.45 10.88
N ILE A 145 -14.09 -6.36 11.14
CA ILE A 145 -14.59 -5.26 11.96
C ILE A 145 -14.47 -3.92 11.22
N PRO A 146 -15.35 -2.94 11.51
CA PRO A 146 -15.17 -1.56 11.06
C PRO A 146 -13.92 -0.93 11.67
N ILE A 147 -13.28 -0.03 10.92
CA ILE A 147 -12.06 0.68 11.33
C ILE A 147 -12.25 1.38 12.68
N VAL A 148 -13.41 2.00 12.93
CA VAL A 148 -13.68 2.72 14.20
C VAL A 148 -13.58 1.82 15.45
N GLN A 149 -13.74 0.50 15.28
CA GLN A 149 -13.69 -0.47 16.38
C GLN A 149 -12.27 -0.98 16.66
N LEU A 150 -11.27 -0.57 15.88
CA LEU A 150 -9.88 -0.95 16.12
C LEU A 150 -9.37 -0.39 17.44
N SER A 151 -8.79 -1.28 18.24
CA SER A 151 -8.14 -0.94 19.50
C SER A 151 -6.78 -1.63 19.63
N ALA A 152 -5.94 -1.12 20.53
CA ALA A 152 -4.68 -1.75 20.89
C ALA A 152 -4.77 -2.42 22.28
N PRO A 153 -4.20 -3.63 22.44
CA PRO A 153 -3.57 -4.46 21.42
C PRO A 153 -4.60 -5.15 20.52
N THR A 154 -4.33 -5.25 19.22
CA THR A 154 -5.25 -5.89 18.27
C THR A 154 -5.14 -7.41 18.37
N SER A 155 -6.28 -8.09 18.46
CA SER A 155 -6.37 -9.55 18.36
C SER A 155 -5.82 -10.01 17.00
N LYS A 156 -5.05 -11.11 16.99
CA LYS A 156 -4.31 -11.61 15.81
C LYS A 156 -5.20 -11.98 14.60
N ASN A 157 -6.53 -12.09 14.79
CA ASN A 157 -7.50 -12.57 13.81
C ASN A 157 -8.52 -11.50 13.40
N ILE A 158 -8.12 -10.24 13.36
CA ILE A 158 -8.99 -9.14 12.91
C ILE A 158 -8.71 -8.83 11.44
N VAL A 159 -9.79 -8.62 10.68
CA VAL A 159 -9.76 -8.13 9.30
C VAL A 159 -10.38 -6.74 9.27
N ILE A 160 -9.72 -5.82 8.56
CA ILE A 160 -10.34 -4.56 8.17
C ILE A 160 -10.30 -4.42 6.66
N GLU A 161 -11.27 -3.70 6.12
CA GLU A 161 -11.35 -3.38 4.71
C GLU A 161 -11.58 -1.90 4.55
N GLY A 162 -10.93 -1.30 3.56
CA GLY A 162 -11.14 0.11 3.27
C GLY A 162 -10.46 0.55 1.98
N ARG A 163 -10.76 1.79 1.61
CA ARG A 163 -10.18 2.46 0.45
C ARG A 163 -9.01 3.33 0.88
N VAL A 164 -7.90 3.24 0.17
CA VAL A 164 -6.76 4.12 0.40
C VAL A 164 -7.12 5.51 -0.09
N ILE A 165 -7.22 6.46 0.84
CA ILE A 165 -7.56 7.85 0.54
C ILE A 165 -6.33 8.72 0.38
N ARG A 166 -5.20 8.34 1.00
CA ARG A 166 -3.94 9.09 0.95
C ARG A 166 -2.76 8.13 1.03
N LYS A 167 -1.66 8.48 0.37
CA LYS A 167 -0.38 7.75 0.44
C LYS A 167 0.75 8.78 0.43
N SER A 168 1.70 8.65 1.34
CA SER A 168 2.89 9.49 1.37
C SER A 168 3.91 9.01 0.34
N GLU A 169 4.76 9.93 -0.08
CA GLU A 169 6.04 9.58 -0.68
C GLU A 169 6.91 8.78 0.31
N LEU A 170 7.92 8.10 -0.23
CA LEU A 170 8.91 7.40 0.56
C LEU A 170 9.80 8.42 1.30
N CYS A 171 9.74 8.40 2.64
CA CYS A 171 10.55 9.27 3.48
C CYS A 171 11.78 8.52 4.00
N ILE A 172 12.96 9.12 3.83
CA ILE A 172 14.23 8.59 4.33
C ILE A 172 14.57 9.32 5.64
N PHE A 173 14.89 8.57 6.68
CA PHE A 173 15.23 9.11 7.99
C PHE A 173 16.50 8.45 8.56
N ALA A 174 16.92 8.90 9.75
CA ALA A 174 18.11 8.38 10.44
C ALA A 174 19.37 8.37 9.56
N ASN A 175 19.66 9.49 8.88
CA ASN A 175 20.81 9.65 8.00
C ASN A 175 20.92 8.60 6.89
N GLY A 176 19.78 8.18 6.32
CA GLY A 176 19.75 7.20 5.22
C GLY A 176 19.56 5.75 5.66
N LYS A 177 19.55 5.47 6.97
CA LYS A 177 19.43 4.10 7.49
C LYS A 177 17.99 3.60 7.58
N GLY A 178 17.01 4.49 7.61
CA GLY A 178 15.59 4.14 7.72
C GLY A 178 14.79 4.66 6.54
N LYS A 179 13.77 3.89 6.15
CA LYS A 179 12.75 4.29 5.17
C LYS A 179 11.37 4.14 5.80
N VAL A 180 10.45 5.03 5.50
CA VAL A 180 9.05 4.90 5.92
C VAL A 180 8.15 5.45 4.84
N PHE A 181 7.05 4.77 4.60
CA PHE A 181 5.90 5.40 3.95
C PHE A 181 4.65 5.15 4.78
N THR A 182 3.70 6.06 4.66
CA THR A 182 2.40 5.93 5.31
C THR A 182 1.30 6.00 4.28
N PHE A 183 0.18 5.39 4.60
CA PHE A 183 -1.04 5.56 3.83
C PHE A 183 -2.22 5.58 4.79
N ASP A 184 -3.27 6.30 4.39
CA ASP A 184 -4.50 6.35 5.16
C ASP A 184 -5.55 5.54 4.43
N ILE A 185 -6.16 4.61 5.16
CA ILE A 185 -7.24 3.75 4.69
C ILE A 185 -8.53 4.12 5.41
N ALA A 186 -9.63 4.17 4.67
CA ALA A 186 -10.91 4.64 5.16
C ALA A 186 -12.03 3.65 4.81
N ASP A 187 -12.94 3.45 5.76
CA ASP A 187 -14.20 2.74 5.57
C ASP A 187 -15.36 3.67 5.97
N PHE A 188 -16.60 3.17 5.91
CA PHE A 188 -17.78 3.98 6.23
C PHE A 188 -17.84 4.44 7.70
N SER A 189 -16.97 3.92 8.57
CA SER A 189 -16.97 4.19 10.00
C SER A 189 -15.88 5.17 10.44
N SER A 190 -14.66 5.07 9.89
CA SER A 190 -13.52 5.89 10.28
C SER A 190 -12.37 5.78 9.28
N GLU A 191 -11.33 6.58 9.53
CA GLU A 191 -10.08 6.58 8.80
C GLU A 191 -8.95 6.22 9.75
N ILE A 192 -8.01 5.40 9.30
CA ILE A 192 -6.84 5.03 10.08
C ILE A 192 -5.57 5.08 9.24
N ARG A 193 -4.48 5.49 9.89
CA ARG A 193 -3.16 5.54 9.26
C ARG A 193 -2.45 4.22 9.41
N CYS A 194 -1.91 3.73 8.31
CA CYS A 194 -1.01 2.61 8.22
C CYS A 194 0.42 3.08 7.97
N LYS A 195 1.40 2.43 8.60
CA LYS A 195 2.83 2.71 8.45
C LYS A 195 3.57 1.45 8.02
N ALA A 196 4.48 1.62 7.09
CA ALA A 196 5.44 0.61 6.69
C ALA A 196 6.85 1.18 6.89
N PHE A 197 7.71 0.45 7.60
CA PHE A 197 9.09 0.85 7.86
C PHE A 197 10.07 -0.07 7.15
N ASN A 198 11.22 0.49 6.77
CA ASN A 198 12.38 -0.23 6.23
C ASN A 198 11.98 -1.14 5.06
N TYR A 199 12.34 -2.43 5.04
CA TYR A 199 12.00 -3.29 3.91
C TYR A 199 10.49 -3.53 3.76
N ILE A 200 9.66 -3.33 4.79
CA ILE A 200 8.19 -3.37 4.65
C ILE A 200 7.75 -2.31 3.63
N THR A 201 8.50 -1.21 3.49
CA THR A 201 8.30 -0.26 2.39
C THR A 201 8.53 -0.89 1.03
N GLU A 202 9.56 -1.70 0.85
CA GLU A 202 9.87 -2.35 -0.42
C GLU A 202 8.82 -3.40 -0.83
N ILE A 203 8.12 -3.97 0.16
CA ILE A 203 7.01 -4.93 -0.06
C ILE A 203 5.74 -4.19 -0.48
N PHE A 204 5.32 -3.18 0.30
CA PHE A 204 3.98 -2.58 0.14
C PHE A 204 3.96 -1.27 -0.65
N PHE A 205 5.08 -0.54 -0.77
CA PHE A 205 5.07 0.78 -1.38
C PHE A 205 4.56 0.75 -2.81
N GLU A 206 5.00 -0.21 -3.63
CA GLU A 206 4.48 -0.34 -4.99
C GLU A 206 3.04 -0.90 -4.99
N ALA A 207 2.72 -1.86 -4.12
CA ALA A 207 1.39 -2.49 -4.12
C ALA A 207 0.22 -1.55 -3.74
N ILE A 208 0.48 -0.55 -2.88
CA ILE A 208 -0.54 0.37 -2.36
C ILE A 208 -0.74 1.57 -3.29
N ALA A 209 -1.98 1.81 -3.69
CA ALA A 209 -2.37 2.93 -4.53
C ALA A 209 -3.58 3.68 -3.99
N VAL A 210 -3.54 5.01 -4.10
CA VAL A 210 -4.67 5.88 -3.75
C VAL A 210 -5.87 5.56 -4.64
N GLY A 211 -7.05 5.54 -4.05
CA GLY A 211 -8.32 5.26 -4.69
C GLY A 211 -8.68 3.78 -4.78
N GLN A 212 -7.77 2.85 -4.48
CA GLN A 212 -8.03 1.41 -4.48
C GLN A 212 -8.46 0.89 -3.11
N ALA A 213 -9.23 -0.20 -3.10
CA ALA A 213 -9.66 -0.87 -1.87
C ALA A 213 -8.79 -2.09 -1.52
N TYR A 214 -8.53 -2.27 -0.23
CA TYR A 214 -7.71 -3.36 0.30
C TYR A 214 -8.35 -3.98 1.54
N GLN A 215 -8.10 -5.27 1.70
CA GLN A 215 -8.32 -6.03 2.93
C GLN A 215 -6.97 -6.20 3.65
N LEU A 216 -6.92 -5.83 4.93
CA LEU A 216 -5.72 -5.91 5.77
C LEU A 216 -5.92 -6.95 6.88
N ARG A 217 -4.90 -7.79 7.10
CA ARG A 217 -4.83 -8.82 8.16
C ARG A 217 -3.44 -8.85 8.80
N HIS A 218 -3.34 -9.45 9.99
CA HIS A 218 -2.07 -9.71 10.69
C HIS A 218 -1.18 -8.47 10.88
N PHE A 219 -1.81 -7.33 11.19
CA PHE A 219 -1.13 -6.07 11.45
C PHE A 219 -1.08 -5.75 12.95
N VAL A 220 -0.23 -4.80 13.34
CA VAL A 220 -0.08 -4.37 14.74
C VAL A 220 -0.64 -2.98 14.91
N THR A 221 -1.52 -2.78 15.91
CA THR A 221 -2.06 -1.45 16.22
C THR A 221 -1.31 -0.81 17.38
N GLN A 222 -0.99 0.47 17.24
CA GLN A 222 -0.25 1.28 18.21
C GLN A 222 -1.00 2.59 18.47
N ARG A 223 -0.74 3.26 19.60
CA ARG A 223 -1.32 4.60 19.84
C ARG A 223 -0.87 5.59 18.77
N SER A 224 -1.81 6.41 18.32
CA SER A 224 -1.57 7.42 17.30
C SER A 224 -0.57 8.46 17.80
N ASN A 225 0.51 8.65 17.05
CA ASN A 225 1.44 9.73 17.33
C ASN A 225 0.90 11.04 16.74
N ARG A 226 0.19 11.82 17.57
CA ARG A 226 -0.47 13.08 17.19
C ARG A 226 0.48 14.17 16.67
N GLN A 227 1.79 14.04 16.89
CA GLN A 227 2.77 14.96 16.30
C GLN A 227 2.90 14.76 14.78
N TYR A 228 2.62 13.54 14.29
CA TYR A 228 2.76 13.20 12.88
C TYR A 228 1.42 12.77 12.25
N ASN A 229 0.43 12.37 13.06
CA ASN A 229 -0.87 11.90 12.61
C ASN A 229 -2.02 12.78 13.11
N HIS A 230 -2.67 13.43 12.14
CA HIS A 230 -3.83 14.30 12.32
C HIS A 230 -5.16 13.53 12.34
N LEU A 231 -5.21 12.26 11.89
CA LEU A 231 -6.45 11.51 11.82
C LEU A 231 -7.10 11.39 13.20
N SER A 232 -8.43 11.47 13.26
CA SER A 232 -9.19 11.45 14.51
C SER A 232 -9.01 10.14 15.30
N HIS A 233 -8.75 9.03 14.61
CA HIS A 233 -8.56 7.72 15.23
C HIS A 233 -7.43 7.71 16.27
N ASN A 234 -7.70 7.09 17.43
CA ASN A 234 -6.76 7.08 18.57
C ASN A 234 -5.56 6.15 18.36
N PHE A 235 -5.63 5.31 17.33
CA PHE A 235 -4.61 4.34 17.01
C PHE A 235 -4.16 4.43 15.54
N GLU A 236 -3.02 3.84 15.27
CA GLU A 236 -2.41 3.67 13.95
C GLU A 236 -2.02 2.21 13.76
N ILE A 237 -1.96 1.78 12.51
CA ILE A 237 -1.50 0.46 12.11
C ILE A 237 -0.03 0.53 11.73
N SER A 238 0.76 -0.41 12.25
CA SER A 238 2.11 -0.72 11.82
C SER A 238 2.09 -2.06 11.11
N LEU A 239 2.41 -2.04 9.81
CA LEU A 239 2.54 -3.25 9.00
C LEU A 239 3.83 -3.99 9.39
N THR A 240 3.73 -5.32 9.42
CA THR A 240 4.80 -6.26 9.75
C THR A 240 5.03 -7.23 8.59
N THR A 241 5.97 -8.16 8.75
CA THR A 241 6.23 -9.27 7.82
C THR A 241 5.01 -10.11 7.54
N ASP A 242 4.22 -10.34 8.58
CA ASP A 242 3.11 -11.28 8.54
C ASP A 242 1.84 -10.58 8.04
N SER A 243 1.87 -9.24 7.95
CA SER A 243 0.76 -8.45 7.47
C SER A 243 0.40 -8.84 6.05
N VAL A 244 -0.87 -9.14 5.83
CA VAL A 244 -1.41 -9.45 4.51
C VAL A 244 -2.24 -8.27 4.06
N VAL A 245 -1.89 -7.69 2.92
CA VAL A 245 -2.64 -6.59 2.30
C VAL A 245 -3.10 -7.02 0.91
N GLN A 246 -4.37 -7.40 0.79
CA GLN A 246 -4.92 -7.97 -0.43
C GLN A 246 -5.83 -6.94 -1.13
N PRO A 247 -5.67 -6.69 -2.44
CA PRO A 247 -6.59 -5.84 -3.17
C PRO A 247 -7.99 -6.48 -3.24
N ILE A 248 -9.03 -5.68 -3.06
CA ILE A 248 -10.43 -6.07 -3.17
C ILE A 248 -11.18 -5.16 -4.15
N CYS A 249 -12.44 -5.48 -4.45
CA CYS A 249 -13.23 -4.68 -5.36
C CYS A 249 -13.43 -3.25 -4.83
N SER A 250 -12.95 -2.26 -5.57
CA SER A 250 -13.04 -0.83 -5.21
C SER A 250 -14.48 -0.32 -5.19
N ASP A 251 -15.41 -0.97 -5.91
CA ASP A 251 -16.83 -0.59 -5.95
C ASP A 251 -17.51 -0.70 -4.57
N LEU A 252 -16.97 -1.53 -3.67
CA LEU A 252 -17.44 -1.64 -2.28
C LEU A 252 -17.35 -0.31 -1.51
N PHE A 253 -16.49 0.60 -1.96
CA PHE A 253 -16.24 1.91 -1.33
C PHE A 253 -16.46 3.07 -2.31
N GLN A 254 -17.22 2.87 -3.39
CA GLN A 254 -17.46 3.90 -4.41
C GLN A 254 -18.17 5.13 -3.83
N ASN A 255 -19.08 4.91 -2.89
CA ASN A 255 -19.84 5.96 -2.19
C ASN A 255 -19.15 6.44 -0.91
N LEU A 256 -17.89 6.05 -0.68
CA LEU A 256 -17.12 6.54 0.45
C LEU A 256 -16.78 8.01 0.24
N ASN A 257 -17.64 8.88 0.74
CA ASN A 257 -17.39 10.31 0.77
C ASN A 257 -16.31 10.58 1.82
N THR A 258 -15.17 11.12 1.41
CA THR A 258 -14.19 11.71 2.33
C THR A 258 -14.93 12.73 3.18
N SER A 259 -15.07 12.49 4.47
CA SER A 259 -15.72 13.45 5.37
C SER A 259 -14.80 14.66 5.51
N PHE A 260 -15.38 15.85 5.44
CA PHE A 260 -14.71 17.12 5.69
C PHE A 260 -15.27 17.71 6.98
N ASN A 261 -14.40 18.01 7.94
CA ASN A 261 -14.81 18.71 9.17
C ASN A 261 -14.62 20.22 8.97
N VAL A 262 -15.45 20.80 8.10
CA VAL A 262 -15.30 22.18 7.66
C VAL A 262 -15.51 23.15 8.82
N VAL A 263 -14.55 24.03 9.02
CA VAL A 263 -14.63 25.16 9.95
C VAL A 263 -14.74 26.48 9.18
N LYS A 264 -15.27 27.52 9.83
CA LYS A 264 -15.33 28.88 9.27
C LYS A 264 -13.98 29.56 9.39
N ILE A 265 -13.57 30.33 8.39
CA ILE A 265 -12.29 31.08 8.41
C ILE A 265 -12.22 31.98 9.64
N SER A 266 -13.31 32.68 9.95
CA SER A 266 -13.41 33.58 11.12
C SER A 266 -13.26 32.88 12.49
N SER A 267 -13.44 31.56 12.56
CA SER A 267 -13.29 30.81 13.82
C SER A 267 -11.84 30.44 14.14
N ILE A 268 -10.92 30.64 13.18
CA ILE A 268 -9.52 30.23 13.29
C ILE A 268 -8.70 31.39 13.82
N SER A 269 -7.84 31.10 14.80
CA SER A 269 -7.06 32.10 15.53
C SER A 269 -5.57 31.84 15.48
N LEU A 270 -4.76 32.78 15.99
CA LEU A 270 -3.31 32.58 16.16
C LEU A 270 -2.97 31.37 17.06
N SER A 271 -3.90 30.95 17.93
CA SER A 271 -3.71 29.76 18.78
C SER A 271 -3.82 28.43 18.00
N ASP A 272 -4.28 28.48 16.75
CA ASP A 272 -4.42 27.32 15.87
C ASP A 272 -3.23 27.13 14.94
N VAL A 273 -2.25 28.04 14.97
CA VAL A 273 -1.01 27.91 14.19
C VAL A 273 -0.32 26.58 14.49
N GLY A 274 0.00 25.84 13.44
CA GLY A 274 0.56 24.49 13.51
C GLY A 274 -0.46 23.36 13.49
N LYS A 275 -1.76 23.67 13.60
CA LYS A 275 -2.85 22.69 13.43
C LYS A 275 -3.27 22.60 11.96
N CYS A 276 -3.96 21.51 11.62
CA CYS A 276 -4.61 21.34 10.33
C CYS A 276 -6.12 21.60 10.45
N VAL A 277 -6.72 22.16 9.41
CA VAL A 277 -8.16 22.45 9.32
C VAL A 277 -8.72 22.09 7.93
N ASP A 278 -10.03 21.90 7.86
CA ASP A 278 -10.75 21.73 6.61
C ASP A 278 -11.58 22.99 6.31
N LEU A 279 -11.55 23.44 5.06
CA LEU A 279 -12.23 24.65 4.61
C LEU A 279 -13.09 24.37 3.37
N SER A 280 -14.27 25.01 3.30
CA SER A 280 -15.10 25.09 2.10
C SER A 280 -15.15 26.55 1.67
N VAL A 281 -14.55 26.87 0.53
CA VAL A 281 -14.29 28.27 0.16
C VAL A 281 -14.53 28.52 -1.32
N THR A 282 -14.84 29.77 -1.67
CA THR A 282 -14.92 30.28 -3.03
C THR A 282 -13.57 30.91 -3.41
N ILE A 283 -13.08 30.62 -4.61
CA ILE A 283 -11.83 31.19 -5.12
C ILE A 283 -12.05 32.63 -5.59
N ASN A 284 -11.29 33.57 -5.02
CA ASN A 284 -11.34 34.98 -5.41
C ASN A 284 -10.25 35.33 -6.43
N SER A 285 -9.04 34.79 -6.26
CA SER A 285 -7.95 34.97 -7.22
C SER A 285 -6.94 33.83 -7.16
N ILE A 286 -6.32 33.53 -8.29
CA ILE A 286 -5.27 32.51 -8.42
C ILE A 286 -4.01 33.21 -8.92
N GLY A 287 -2.94 33.16 -8.14
CA GLY A 287 -1.63 33.69 -8.54
C GLY A 287 -0.88 32.75 -9.49
N ASP A 288 0.23 33.25 -10.03
CA ASP A 288 1.12 32.48 -10.88
C ASP A 288 1.84 31.36 -10.11
N ASN A 289 2.39 30.40 -10.85
CA ASN A 289 3.23 29.34 -10.28
C ASN A 289 4.68 29.84 -10.23
N ASP A 290 5.12 30.21 -9.03
CA ASP A 290 6.48 30.65 -8.75
C ASP A 290 7.39 29.48 -8.36
N PHE A 291 8.71 29.68 -8.49
CA PHE A 291 9.72 28.78 -7.91
C PHE A 291 10.40 29.46 -6.71
N ILE A 292 10.41 28.78 -5.56
CA ILE A 292 11.10 29.25 -4.37
C ILE A 292 12.22 28.31 -4.01
N TYR A 293 13.41 28.89 -3.87
CA TYR A 293 14.56 28.20 -3.31
C TYR A 293 14.44 28.12 -1.79
N VAL A 294 14.35 26.91 -1.25
CA VAL A 294 14.33 26.66 0.19
C VAL A 294 15.71 26.21 0.64
N GLN A 295 16.49 27.14 1.19
CA GLN A 295 17.89 26.92 1.58
C GLN A 295 18.07 25.73 2.52
N LYS A 296 17.17 25.56 3.50
CA LYS A 296 17.21 24.44 4.47
C LYS A 296 17.13 23.05 3.79
N ARG A 297 16.50 22.97 2.62
CA ARG A 297 16.36 21.72 1.85
C ARG A 297 17.23 21.70 0.59
N ASN A 298 18.01 22.76 0.34
CA ASN A 298 18.84 22.94 -0.85
C ASN A 298 18.08 22.58 -2.15
N SER A 299 16.82 23.01 -2.27
CA SER A 299 15.93 22.60 -3.37
C SER A 299 14.92 23.70 -3.71
N PHE A 300 14.43 23.67 -4.96
CA PHE A 300 13.39 24.55 -5.48
C PHE A 300 12.01 23.90 -5.32
N PHE A 301 11.04 24.69 -4.87
CA PHE A 301 9.65 24.25 -4.71
C PHE A 301 8.73 25.17 -5.50
N HIS A 302 7.75 24.57 -6.18
CA HIS A 302 6.62 25.30 -6.73
C HIS A 302 5.82 25.95 -5.60
N ARG A 303 5.49 27.24 -5.74
CA ARG A 303 4.60 27.99 -4.85
C ARG A 303 3.54 28.68 -5.69
N ARG A 304 2.28 28.59 -5.27
CA ARG A 304 1.18 29.38 -5.82
C ARG A 304 0.33 29.96 -4.70
N VAL A 305 -0.01 31.24 -4.78
CA VAL A 305 -0.87 31.91 -3.80
C VAL A 305 -2.29 31.98 -4.33
N VAL A 306 -3.27 31.54 -3.54
CA VAL A 306 -4.69 31.54 -3.88
C VAL A 306 -5.44 32.32 -2.81
N MET A 307 -6.18 33.36 -3.22
CA MET A 307 -7.06 34.10 -2.33
C MET A 307 -8.44 33.47 -2.40
N VAL A 308 -9.05 33.25 -1.24
CA VAL A 308 -10.34 32.59 -1.12
C VAL A 308 -11.18 33.31 -0.08
N SER A 309 -12.49 33.04 -0.08
CA SER A 309 -13.39 33.48 0.96
C SER A 309 -14.43 32.42 1.30
N ASP A 310 -14.93 32.47 2.53
CA ASP A 310 -16.22 31.88 2.87
C ASP A 310 -17.23 33.00 3.17
N ASP A 311 -18.40 32.64 3.67
CA ASP A 311 -19.42 33.60 4.12
C ASP A 311 -19.02 34.41 5.36
N SER A 312 -17.87 34.13 5.98
CA SER A 312 -17.42 34.73 7.23
C SER A 312 -16.18 35.60 7.11
N SER A 313 -15.22 35.27 6.23
CA SER A 313 -13.98 36.01 6.06
C SER A 313 -13.21 35.64 4.79
N ASP A 314 -12.21 36.45 4.47
CA ASP A 314 -11.24 36.20 3.39
C ASP A 314 -10.00 35.53 3.97
N ALA A 315 -9.34 34.70 3.15
CA ALA A 315 -8.12 34.01 3.51
C ALA A 315 -7.13 33.90 2.34
N THR A 316 -5.87 33.76 2.71
CA THR A 316 -4.79 33.41 1.78
C THR A 316 -4.38 31.96 1.97
N ILE A 317 -4.35 31.19 0.89
CA ILE A 317 -3.85 29.81 0.87
C ILE A 317 -2.61 29.73 0.00
N VAL A 318 -1.51 29.23 0.56
CA VAL A 318 -0.25 29.00 -0.15
C VAL A 318 -0.16 27.54 -0.54
N PHE A 319 -0.30 27.27 -1.84
CA PHE A 319 -0.11 25.96 -2.43
C PHE A 319 1.38 25.71 -2.64
N TRP A 320 1.81 24.46 -2.40
CA TRP A 320 3.18 24.00 -2.55
C TRP A 320 3.29 22.76 -3.45
N GLY A 321 4.44 22.60 -4.11
CA GLY A 321 4.82 21.37 -4.81
C GLY A 321 3.90 21.02 -5.99
N ASP A 322 3.54 19.75 -6.11
CA ASP A 322 2.72 19.26 -7.22
C ASP A 322 1.30 19.83 -7.20
N LEU A 323 0.74 20.09 -6.01
CA LEU A 323 -0.53 20.81 -5.89
C LEU A 323 -0.39 22.23 -6.47
N ALA A 324 0.67 22.98 -6.15
CA ALA A 324 0.88 24.30 -6.75
C ALA A 324 1.01 24.24 -8.28
N LYS A 325 1.72 23.23 -8.80
CA LYS A 325 1.97 23.05 -10.24
C LYS A 325 0.72 22.65 -11.02
N SER A 326 -0.05 21.69 -10.49
CA SER A 326 -1.20 21.08 -11.17
C SER A 326 -2.53 21.77 -10.86
N PHE A 327 -2.57 22.65 -9.86
CA PHE A 327 -3.81 23.35 -9.48
C PHE A 327 -4.37 24.12 -10.67
N SER A 328 -5.60 23.78 -11.04
CA SER A 328 -6.33 24.39 -12.14
C SER A 328 -7.79 24.48 -11.73
N ALA A 329 -8.24 25.70 -11.44
CA ALA A 329 -9.59 26.01 -11.01
C ALA A 329 -10.02 27.36 -11.61
N GLN A 330 -11.31 27.66 -11.55
CA GLN A 330 -11.86 28.93 -12.03
C GLN A 330 -12.07 29.89 -10.85
N ILE A 331 -11.95 31.19 -11.12
CA ILE A 331 -12.41 32.22 -10.18
C ILE A 331 -13.92 32.04 -9.96
N ASN A 332 -14.38 32.28 -8.74
CA ASN A 332 -15.74 32.03 -8.25
C ASN A 332 -16.13 30.54 -8.15
N GLN A 333 -15.18 29.62 -8.32
CA GLN A 333 -15.44 28.19 -8.10
C GLN A 333 -15.35 27.86 -6.60
N ASN A 334 -16.28 27.01 -6.13
CA ASN A 334 -16.23 26.45 -4.79
C ASN A 334 -15.29 25.24 -4.73
N ILE A 335 -14.44 25.22 -3.72
CA ILE A 335 -13.49 24.14 -3.45
C ILE A 335 -13.60 23.68 -2.00
N LEU A 336 -13.40 22.38 -1.81
CA LEU A 336 -13.25 21.78 -0.48
C LEU A 336 -11.78 21.42 -0.29
N LEU A 337 -11.20 21.93 0.78
CA LEU A 337 -9.80 21.71 1.14
C LEU A 337 -9.77 21.01 2.48
N ARG A 338 -9.08 19.89 2.56
CA ARG A 338 -8.91 19.14 3.80
C ARG A 338 -7.45 19.05 4.19
N GLU A 339 -7.18 19.14 5.48
CA GLU A 339 -5.82 19.15 6.04
C GLU A 339 -4.96 20.34 5.56
N LEU A 340 -5.50 21.56 5.61
CA LEU A 340 -4.74 22.80 5.43
C LEU A 340 -3.99 23.15 6.71
N LEU A 341 -2.68 23.38 6.61
CA LEU A 341 -1.87 23.82 7.75
C LEU A 341 -2.13 25.30 8.05
N VAL A 342 -2.53 25.60 9.27
CA VAL A 342 -2.65 26.98 9.76
C VAL A 342 -1.26 27.53 10.05
N GLN A 343 -0.93 28.68 9.46
CA GLN A 343 0.35 29.36 9.60
C GLN A 343 0.14 30.83 9.95
N CYS A 344 1.18 31.44 10.51
CA CYS A 344 1.26 32.89 10.67
C CYS A 344 2.49 33.41 9.91
N PHE A 345 2.27 34.33 8.98
CA PHE A 345 3.33 34.99 8.23
C PHE A 345 3.20 36.50 8.39
N LYS A 346 4.26 37.13 8.90
CA LYS A 346 4.29 38.59 9.17
C LYS A 346 3.11 39.09 10.03
N GLY A 347 2.64 38.26 10.98
CA GLY A 347 1.54 38.60 11.86
C GLY A 347 0.13 38.38 11.27
N GLN A 348 0.04 37.90 10.04
CA GLN A 348 -1.23 37.54 9.40
C GLN A 348 -1.41 36.03 9.37
N LEU A 349 -2.63 35.58 9.65
CA LEU A 349 -3.02 34.19 9.48
C LEU A 349 -3.07 33.86 7.99
N GLN A 350 -2.50 32.72 7.63
CA GLN A 350 -2.57 32.15 6.29
C GLN A 350 -2.68 30.63 6.41
N PHE A 351 -3.10 29.99 5.32
CA PHE A 351 -3.14 28.54 5.22
C PHE A 351 -2.07 28.06 4.24
N ALA A 352 -1.58 26.84 4.42
CA ALA A 352 -0.66 26.22 3.49
C ALA A 352 -1.08 24.80 3.16
N THR A 353 -0.96 24.43 1.89
CA THR A 353 -1.05 23.01 1.53
C THR A 353 0.20 22.30 1.99
N THR A 354 0.03 21.02 2.30
CA THR A 354 1.10 20.09 2.66
C THR A 354 0.97 18.85 1.78
N ASN A 355 1.87 17.88 1.93
CA ASN A 355 1.79 16.60 1.19
C ASN A 355 0.59 15.72 1.61
N ILE A 356 -0.21 16.19 2.56
CA ILE A 356 -1.39 15.49 3.07
C ILE A 356 -2.70 16.19 2.67
N THR A 357 -2.62 17.42 2.15
CA THR A 357 -3.79 18.23 1.84
C THR A 357 -4.57 17.63 0.68
N LEU A 358 -5.88 17.48 0.85
CA LEU A 358 -6.79 17.03 -0.20
C LEU A 358 -7.54 18.23 -0.77
N VAL A 359 -7.60 18.32 -2.10
CA VAL A 359 -8.32 19.38 -2.80
C VAL A 359 -9.46 18.75 -3.60
N SER A 360 -10.70 19.01 -3.26
CA SER A 360 -11.87 18.55 -3.99
C SER A 360 -12.47 19.68 -4.83
N LEU A 361 -12.52 19.43 -6.15
CA LEU A 361 -13.06 20.31 -7.18
C LEU A 361 -14.18 19.56 -7.90
N ASN A 362 -15.44 20.02 -7.79
CA ASN A 362 -16.61 19.38 -8.44
C ASN A 362 -16.69 17.86 -8.18
N ASN A 363 -16.48 17.43 -6.93
CA ASN A 363 -16.41 16.03 -6.50
C ASN A 363 -15.24 15.20 -7.09
N LYS A 364 -14.26 15.85 -7.75
CA LYS A 364 -12.98 15.23 -8.09
C LYS A 364 -11.94 15.59 -7.04
N VAL A 365 -11.38 14.58 -6.39
CA VAL A 365 -10.29 14.75 -5.42
C VAL A 365 -8.95 14.80 -6.16
N ILE A 366 -8.20 15.85 -5.92
CA ILE A 366 -6.80 16.03 -6.29
C ILE A 366 -5.99 15.86 -5.01
N VAL A 367 -4.97 15.00 -5.07
CA VAL A 367 -4.05 14.67 -3.98
C VAL A 367 -2.68 15.22 -4.29
#